data_AF-A0A1A0H7S2-F1
#
_entry.id   AF-A0A1A0H7S2-F1
#
_cell.length_a   1.000
_cell.length_b   1.000
_cell.length_c   1.000
_cell.angle_alpha   90.00
_cell.angle_beta   90.00
_cell.angle_gamma   90.00
#
_symmetry.space_group_name_H-M   'P 1'
#
loop_
_entity.id
_entity.type
_entity.pdbx_description
1 polymer ?
#
loop_
_entity_poly.entity_id
_entity_poly.type
_entity_poly.pdbx_seq_one_letter_code
_entity_poly.pdbx_strand_id
1 'polypeptide(L)'
;MRNSLYTDNTCFPKASYFNAGPTFFNDPEAVPLQYNASKTSDSRTESTNTHEESANSLTNKRPAKELTSLIAMTALAYLALDNYQGRVRAEKLNQETTAINLKTLQIQLQNYIKARQQQDLRMLKERVEVSKRCFKMSMHIALLRKQLMELGADPKDIPDVTKEFDKHAKVSNSVQNLTGNAIWLTDESEYKGLMPDYREYDRKS
;
A
#
# COMPACT_ATOMS: atom_id res chain seq x y z
N MET A 1 -9.01 39.28 33.24
CA MET A 1 -8.01 38.75 32.30
C MET A 1 -8.36 37.29 32.01
N ARG A 2 -8.35 36.92 30.72
CA ARG A 2 -8.67 35.58 30.20
C ARG A 2 -7.55 34.59 30.53
N ASN A 3 -7.89 33.31 30.70
CA ASN A 3 -7.31 32.12 30.04
C ASN A 3 -7.74 30.87 30.83
N SER A 4 -8.65 30.04 30.31
CA SER A 4 -8.50 29.06 29.21
C SER A 4 -8.10 27.69 29.75
N LEU A 5 -9.14 26.90 30.08
CA LEU A 5 -9.16 25.45 30.16
C LEU A 5 -8.75 24.86 28.81
N TYR A 6 -7.77 23.96 28.76
CA TYR A 6 -7.68 22.86 27.80
C TYR A 6 -6.56 21.91 28.26
N THR A 7 -6.94 20.75 28.82
CA THR A 7 -6.03 19.60 28.89
C THR A 7 -6.75 18.41 28.27
N ASP A 8 -6.21 18.03 27.13
CA ASP A 8 -6.41 16.85 26.29
C ASP A 8 -7.12 15.63 26.90
N ASN A 9 -8.37 15.41 26.45
CA ASN A 9 -8.97 14.09 26.41
C ASN A 9 -8.89 13.57 24.97
N THR A 10 -7.74 13.01 24.58
CA THR A 10 -7.63 12.25 23.33
C THR A 10 -7.77 10.75 23.63
N CYS A 11 -8.99 10.26 23.43
CA CYS A 11 -9.30 8.83 23.33
C CYS A 11 -8.86 8.31 21.96
N PHE A 12 -7.55 8.15 21.76
CA PHE A 12 -7.01 7.43 20.62
C PHE A 12 -5.96 6.42 21.13
N PRO A 13 -6.12 5.11 20.88
CA PRO A 13 -5.00 4.20 21.07
C PRO A 13 -3.89 4.57 20.09
N LYS A 14 -2.69 4.87 20.61
CA LYS A 14 -1.48 4.99 19.81
C LYS A 14 -1.20 3.64 19.16
N ALA A 15 -1.49 3.51 17.87
CA ALA A 15 -1.13 2.33 17.11
C ALA A 15 0.38 2.36 16.85
N SER A 16 1.16 1.59 17.62
CA SER A 16 2.52 1.23 17.27
C SER A 16 2.48 0.18 16.15
N TYR A 17 2.35 0.64 14.91
CA TYR A 17 2.61 -0.22 13.76
C TYR A 17 4.12 -0.39 13.59
N PHE A 18 4.70 -1.39 14.25
CA PHE A 18 5.93 -2.02 13.75
C PHE A 18 5.53 -2.93 12.59
N ASN A 19 5.19 -2.32 11.46
CA ASN A 19 5.14 -2.99 10.17
C ASN A 19 6.45 -2.63 9.49
N ALA A 20 7.47 -3.46 9.69
CA ALA A 20 8.67 -3.40 8.89
C ALA A 20 8.25 -3.70 7.45
N GLY A 21 8.06 -2.64 6.66
CA GLY A 21 7.89 -2.76 5.22
C GLY A 21 9.09 -3.49 4.60
N PRO A 22 8.97 -3.94 3.34
CA PRO A 22 10.05 -4.65 2.66
C PRO A 22 11.37 -3.87 2.80
N THR A 23 12.37 -4.55 3.36
CA THR A 23 13.67 -3.99 3.79
C THR A 23 14.50 -3.40 2.64
N PHE A 24 14.07 -3.57 1.39
CA PHE A 24 14.73 -3.08 0.18
C PHE A 24 14.78 -1.54 0.04
N PHE A 25 14.03 -0.78 0.84
CA PHE A 25 14.05 0.69 0.80
C PHE A 25 14.99 1.34 1.82
N ASN A 26 15.53 0.56 2.78
CA ASN A 26 16.39 1.10 3.84
C ASN A 26 17.89 0.88 3.57
N ASP A 27 18.26 -0.05 2.69
CA ASP A 27 19.65 -0.31 2.31
C ASP A 27 19.89 0.03 0.82
N PRO A 28 20.74 1.03 0.50
CA PRO A 28 21.12 1.33 -0.88
C PRO A 28 21.94 0.20 -1.54
N GLU A 29 22.48 -0.73 -0.76
CA GLU A 29 23.20 -1.93 -1.24
C GLU A 29 22.28 -3.13 -1.53
N ALA A 30 21.05 -3.14 -1.00
CA ALA A 30 20.09 -4.24 -1.19
C ALA A 30 19.27 -4.11 -2.47
N VAL A 31 19.52 -3.09 -3.28
CA VAL A 31 18.87 -2.90 -4.58
C VAL A 31 19.43 -3.91 -5.58
N PRO A 32 18.60 -4.75 -6.23
CA PRO A 32 19.07 -5.66 -7.26
C PRO A 32 19.75 -4.86 -8.37
N LEU A 33 21.00 -5.21 -8.69
CA LEU A 33 21.75 -4.59 -9.78
C LEU A 33 20.95 -4.71 -11.08
N GLN A 34 20.77 -3.59 -11.77
CA GLN A 34 20.18 -3.57 -13.11
C GLN A 34 21.01 -4.46 -14.05
N TYR A 35 20.32 -5.12 -14.99
CA TYR A 35 20.93 -5.96 -16.02
C TYR A 35 21.75 -5.06 -16.97
N ASN A 36 22.99 -4.74 -16.56
CA ASN A 36 24.12 -4.10 -17.26
C ASN A 36 25.10 -3.37 -16.31
N ALA A 37 24.94 -3.45 -14.99
CA ALA A 37 25.93 -2.88 -14.06
C ALA A 37 27.23 -3.70 -14.06
N SER A 38 28.29 -3.18 -14.68
CA SER A 38 29.64 -3.75 -14.65
C SER A 38 30.16 -3.80 -13.20
N LYS A 39 30.36 -5.00 -12.66
CA LYS A 39 31.13 -5.19 -11.42
C LYS A 39 32.60 -4.90 -11.72
N THR A 40 33.11 -3.77 -11.27
CA THR A 40 34.55 -3.56 -11.10
C THR A 40 35.00 -4.37 -9.89
N SER A 41 35.45 -5.59 -10.14
CA SER A 41 36.21 -6.40 -9.19
C SER A 41 37.63 -6.53 -9.70
N ASP A 42 38.56 -5.95 -8.93
CA ASP A 42 40.00 -6.13 -9.07
C ASP A 42 40.38 -7.62 -9.12
N SER A 43 41.13 -8.01 -10.14
CA SER A 43 41.94 -9.22 -10.13
C SER A 43 43.14 -9.01 -11.05
N ARG A 44 44.32 -8.93 -10.42
CA ARG A 44 45.62 -8.74 -11.06
C ARG A 44 46.31 -10.10 -11.19
N THR A 45 46.82 -10.35 -12.40
CA THR A 45 47.93 -11.27 -12.76
C THR A 45 47.71 -12.78 -12.62
N GLU A 46 47.68 -13.46 -13.77
CA GLU A 46 48.74 -14.43 -14.08
C GLU A 46 48.91 -14.58 -15.60
N SER A 47 50.15 -14.38 -16.02
CA SER A 47 50.65 -14.54 -17.37
C SER A 47 50.85 -16.02 -17.64
N THR A 48 50.35 -16.53 -18.76
CA THR A 48 50.91 -17.73 -19.37
C THR A 48 51.15 -17.43 -20.84
N ASN A 49 52.42 -17.21 -21.15
CA ASN A 49 52.94 -17.22 -22.50
C ASN A 49 52.67 -18.59 -23.11
N THR A 50 51.88 -18.63 -24.17
CA THR A 50 51.96 -19.72 -25.14
C THR A 50 52.58 -19.16 -26.41
N HIS A 51 53.90 -19.20 -26.42
CA HIS A 51 54.70 -19.18 -27.63
C HIS A 51 54.40 -20.50 -28.36
N GLU A 52 53.57 -20.46 -29.39
CA GLU A 52 53.70 -21.41 -30.50
C GLU A 52 54.05 -20.59 -31.75
N GLU A 53 55.34 -20.26 -31.81
CA GLU A 53 56.03 -20.25 -33.09
C GLU A 53 55.83 -21.62 -33.74
N SER A 54 55.02 -21.68 -34.79
CA SER A 54 55.09 -22.78 -35.73
C SER A 54 55.20 -22.24 -37.14
N ALA A 55 56.46 -22.23 -37.57
CA ALA A 55 56.90 -22.43 -38.95
C ALA A 55 56.38 -21.44 -40.00
N ASN A 56 57.13 -20.35 -40.11
CA ASN A 56 57.50 -19.83 -41.42
C ASN A 56 58.23 -20.93 -42.21
N SER A 57 57.49 -21.82 -42.88
CA SER A 57 58.01 -22.60 -44.00
C SER A 57 57.68 -21.88 -45.30
N LEU A 58 58.72 -21.25 -45.85
CA LEU A 58 58.78 -20.84 -47.25
C LEU A 58 58.78 -22.07 -48.14
N THR A 59 57.59 -22.56 -48.49
CA THR A 59 57.40 -23.43 -49.67
C THR A 59 56.07 -23.10 -50.34
N ASN A 60 56.13 -22.20 -51.32
CA ASN A 60 55.28 -22.16 -52.51
C ASN A 60 53.77 -22.49 -52.37
N LYS A 61 53.09 -21.96 -51.35
CA LYS A 61 51.61 -21.92 -51.22
C LYS A 61 51.12 -20.53 -50.80
N ARG A 62 51.58 -19.49 -51.50
CA ARG A 62 51.26 -18.08 -51.22
C ARG A 62 49.78 -17.69 -51.48
N PRO A 63 49.04 -18.24 -52.48
CA PRO A 63 47.67 -17.77 -52.73
C PRO A 63 46.61 -18.38 -51.78
N ALA A 64 46.84 -19.58 -51.23
CA ALA A 64 45.86 -20.24 -50.38
C ALA A 64 45.75 -19.61 -48.98
N LYS A 65 46.87 -19.12 -48.41
CA LYS A 65 46.88 -18.42 -47.12
C LYS A 65 46.19 -17.04 -47.22
N GLU A 66 46.41 -16.34 -48.33
CA GLU A 66 45.73 -15.07 -48.61
C GLU A 66 44.23 -15.27 -48.83
N LEU A 67 43.83 -16.34 -49.53
CA LEU A 67 42.42 -16.74 -49.65
C LEU A 67 41.79 -17.07 -48.30
N THR A 68 42.46 -17.84 -47.44
CA THR A 68 41.93 -18.12 -46.09
C THR A 68 41.83 -16.88 -45.22
N SER A 69 42.75 -15.92 -45.38
CA SER A 69 42.68 -14.62 -44.68
C SER A 69 41.52 -13.77 -45.18
N LEU A 70 41.25 -13.76 -46.49
CA LEU A 70 40.09 -13.06 -47.07
C LEU A 70 38.76 -13.72 -46.67
N ILE A 71 38.72 -15.05 -46.63
CA ILE A 71 37.55 -15.80 -46.15
C ILE A 71 37.33 -15.55 -44.66
N ALA A 72 38.38 -15.51 -43.85
CA ALA A 72 38.27 -15.18 -42.43
C ALA A 72 37.78 -13.73 -42.22
N MET A 73 38.32 -12.77 -42.98
CA MET A 73 37.91 -11.37 -42.91
C MET A 73 36.44 -11.17 -43.33
N THR A 74 35.99 -11.87 -44.38
CA THR A 74 34.59 -11.83 -44.83
C THR A 74 33.66 -12.54 -43.87
N ALA A 75 34.06 -13.68 -43.30
CA ALA A 75 33.29 -14.37 -42.26
C ALA A 75 33.14 -13.52 -40.99
N LEU A 76 34.21 -12.86 -40.55
CA LEU A 76 34.17 -11.93 -39.40
C LEU A 76 33.33 -10.68 -39.71
N ALA A 77 33.44 -10.13 -40.91
CA ALA A 77 32.60 -9.01 -41.34
C ALA A 77 31.11 -9.39 -41.38
N TYR A 78 30.78 -10.59 -41.87
CA TYR A 78 29.42 -11.11 -41.89
C TYR A 78 28.90 -11.35 -40.46
N LEU A 79 29.70 -11.96 -39.60
CA LEU A 79 29.36 -12.20 -38.19
C LEU A 79 29.17 -10.89 -37.42
N ALA A 80 29.98 -9.86 -37.69
CA ALA A 80 29.80 -8.53 -37.11
C ALA A 80 28.50 -7.87 -37.58
N LEU A 81 28.15 -8.02 -38.87
CA LEU A 81 26.90 -7.48 -39.42
C LEU A 81 25.67 -8.16 -38.80
N ASP A 82 25.71 -9.49 -38.66
CA ASP A 82 24.62 -10.28 -38.07
C ASP A 82 24.45 -9.96 -36.57
N ASN A 83 25.55 -9.86 -35.83
CA ASN A 83 25.52 -9.43 -34.43
C ASN A 83 24.95 -8.01 -34.26
N TYR A 84 25.29 -7.09 -35.17
CA TYR A 84 24.71 -5.75 -35.14
C TYR A 84 23.20 -5.77 -35.37
N GLN A 85 22.73 -6.51 -36.38
CA GLN A 85 21.30 -6.65 -36.64
C GLN A 85 20.56 -7.33 -35.49
N GLY A 86 21.15 -8.37 -34.90
CA GLY A 86 20.63 -9.06 -33.72
C GLY A 86 20.50 -8.11 -32.53
N ARG A 87 21.54 -7.31 -32.27
CA ARG A 87 21.52 -6.30 -31.19
C ARG A 87 20.43 -5.25 -31.40
N VAL A 88 20.28 -4.72 -32.61
CA VAL A 88 19.26 -3.70 -32.92
C VAL A 88 17.84 -4.26 -32.75
N ARG A 89 17.59 -5.51 -33.16
CA ARG A 89 16.28 -6.15 -32.94
C ARG A 89 16.02 -6.40 -31.45
N ALA A 90 17.02 -6.90 -30.72
CA ALA A 90 16.91 -7.13 -29.28
C ALA A 90 16.66 -5.83 -28.49
N GLU A 91 17.32 -4.74 -28.89
CA GLU A 91 17.12 -3.42 -28.29
C GLU A 91 15.69 -2.91 -28.50
N LYS A 92 15.15 -3.02 -29.73
CA LYS A 92 13.77 -2.62 -30.02
C LYS A 92 12.76 -3.40 -29.18
N LEU A 93 12.90 -4.73 -29.11
CA LEU A 93 12.02 -5.57 -28.28
C LEU A 93 12.13 -5.24 -26.79
N ASN A 94 13.34 -4.94 -26.31
CA ASN A 94 13.56 -4.52 -24.93
C ASN A 94 12.92 -3.15 -24.64
N GLN A 95 13.05 -2.18 -25.56
CA GLN A 95 12.40 -0.87 -25.45
C GLN A 95 10.87 -1.00 -25.41
N GLU A 96 10.29 -1.83 -26.27
CA GLU A 96 8.85 -2.08 -26.29
C GLU A 96 8.38 -2.74 -24.98
N THR A 97 9.10 -3.77 -24.53
CA THR A 97 8.77 -4.50 -23.29
C THR A 97 8.89 -3.61 -22.06
N THR A 98 9.96 -2.83 -21.96
CA THR A 98 10.18 -1.90 -20.85
C THR A 98 9.12 -0.80 -20.83
N ALA A 99 8.77 -0.24 -22.00
CA ALA A 99 7.70 0.74 -22.11
C ALA A 99 6.34 0.17 -21.66
N ILE A 100 6.03 -1.08 -22.02
CA ILE A 100 4.80 -1.76 -21.59
C ILE A 100 4.79 -2.00 -20.09
N ASN A 101 5.91 -2.46 -19.52
CA ASN A 101 6.03 -2.72 -18.09
C ASN A 101 5.88 -1.44 -17.26
N LEU A 102 6.51 -0.34 -17.71
CA LEU A 102 6.39 0.96 -17.05
C LEU A 102 4.95 1.49 -17.08
N LYS A 103 4.26 1.36 -18.22
CA LYS A 103 2.85 1.73 -18.33
C LYS A 103 1.96 0.89 -17.42
N THR A 104 2.20 -0.42 -17.37
CA THR A 104 1.47 -1.33 -16.48
C THR A 104 1.66 -0.95 -15.02
N LEU A 105 2.90 -0.68 -14.61
CA LEU A 105 3.22 -0.23 -13.26
C LEU A 105 2.52 1.09 -12.93
N GLN A 106 2.53 2.06 -13.84
CA GLN A 106 1.84 3.33 -13.66
C GLN A 106 0.33 3.13 -13.47
N ILE A 107 -0.29 2.25 -14.24
CA ILE A 107 -1.72 1.93 -14.10
C ILE A 107 -1.99 1.27 -12.75
N GLN A 108 -1.15 0.35 -12.30
CA GLN A 108 -1.28 -0.28 -10.98
C GLN A 108 -1.18 0.73 -9.85
N LEU A 109 -0.21 1.66 -9.92
CA LEU A 109 -0.09 2.75 -8.94
C LEU A 109 -1.33 3.65 -8.94
N GLN A 110 -1.85 4.01 -10.11
CA GLN A 110 -3.06 4.81 -10.22
C GLN A 110 -4.29 4.10 -9.63
N ASN A 111 -4.44 2.81 -9.90
CA ASN A 111 -5.53 2.00 -9.35
C ASN A 111 -5.43 1.88 -7.83
N TYR A 112 -4.22 1.71 -7.29
CA TYR A 112 -3.98 1.69 -5.86
C TYR A 112 -4.38 3.02 -5.19
N ILE A 113 -3.98 4.15 -5.77
CA ILE A 113 -4.35 5.48 -5.26
C ILE A 113 -5.88 5.66 -5.28
N LYS A 114 -6.55 5.27 -6.37
CA LYS A 114 -8.01 5.34 -6.49
C LYS A 114 -8.71 4.46 -5.44
N ALA A 115 -8.24 3.23 -5.24
CA ALA A 115 -8.80 2.32 -4.25
C ALA A 115 -8.67 2.87 -2.82
N ARG A 116 -7.50 3.44 -2.49
CA ARG A 116 -7.27 4.11 -1.20
C ARG A 116 -8.20 5.30 -1.00
N GLN A 117 -8.30 6.19 -1.99
CA GLN A 117 -9.21 7.33 -1.92
C GLN A 117 -10.67 6.90 -1.75
N GLN A 118 -11.09 5.83 -2.43
CA GLN A 118 -12.45 5.31 -2.29
C GLN A 118 -12.69 4.74 -0.89
N GLN A 119 -11.72 4.05 -0.30
CA GLN A 119 -11.80 3.58 1.08
C GLN A 119 -11.90 4.75 2.06
N ASP A 120 -11.08 5.78 1.89
CA ASP A 120 -11.11 6.99 2.74
C ASP A 120 -12.47 7.70 2.67
N LEU A 121 -13.03 7.83 1.47
CA LEU A 121 -14.36 8.41 1.27
C LEU A 121 -15.47 7.55 1.91
N ARG A 122 -15.36 6.22 1.87
CA ARG A 122 -16.33 5.33 2.56
C ARG A 122 -16.26 5.51 4.07
N MET A 123 -15.05 5.51 4.64
CA MET A 123 -14.85 5.74 6.07
C MET A 123 -15.37 7.12 6.50
N LEU A 124 -15.17 8.16 5.70
CA LEU A 124 -15.68 9.50 6.00
C LEU A 124 -17.21 9.52 5.98
N LYS A 125 -17.84 8.88 4.99
CA LYS A 125 -19.31 8.77 4.91
C LYS A 125 -19.87 8.03 6.12
N GLU A 126 -19.28 6.91 6.50
CA GLU A 126 -19.67 6.14 7.69
C GLU A 126 -19.60 7.01 8.95
N ARG A 127 -18.53 7.78 9.13
CA ARG A 127 -18.39 8.71 10.28
C ARG A 127 -19.46 9.80 10.27
N VAL A 128 -19.76 10.36 9.11
CA VAL A 128 -20.80 11.39 8.97
C VAL A 128 -22.19 10.81 9.26
N GLU A 129 -22.48 9.61 8.77
CA GLU A 129 -23.76 8.92 9.04
C GLU A 129 -23.94 8.60 10.51
N VAL A 130 -22.89 8.11 11.19
CA VAL A 130 -22.89 7.90 12.64
C VAL A 130 -23.13 9.22 13.39
N SER A 131 -22.43 10.30 13.00
CA SER A 131 -22.63 11.62 13.61
C SER A 131 -24.06 12.13 13.44
N LYS A 132 -24.64 11.99 12.24
CA LYS A 132 -26.04 12.35 11.96
C LYS A 132 -27.02 11.55 12.82
N ARG A 133 -26.76 10.25 13.02
CA ARG A 133 -27.56 9.38 13.88
C ARG A 133 -27.50 9.83 15.33
N CYS A 134 -26.29 10.07 15.85
CA CYS A 134 -26.10 10.58 17.21
C CYS A 134 -26.80 11.93 17.41
N PHE A 135 -26.74 12.82 16.42
CA PHE A 135 -27.42 14.10 16.49
C PHE A 135 -28.94 13.96 16.53
N LYS A 136 -29.54 13.13 15.66
CA LYS A 136 -30.99 12.84 15.69
C LYS A 136 -31.42 12.26 17.04
N MET A 137 -30.64 11.34 17.60
CA MET A 137 -30.91 10.75 18.92
C MET A 137 -30.83 11.81 20.02
N SER A 138 -29.81 12.67 20.00
CA SER A 138 -29.68 13.77 20.97
C SER A 138 -30.87 14.74 20.92
N MET A 139 -31.37 15.03 19.71
CA MET A 139 -32.57 15.85 19.52
C MET A 139 -33.82 15.15 20.06
N HIS A 140 -33.96 13.84 19.85
CA HIS A 140 -35.07 13.08 20.42
C HIS A 140 -35.07 13.12 21.95
N ILE A 141 -33.90 12.92 22.57
CA ILE A 141 -33.74 13.00 24.03
C ILE A 141 -34.08 14.42 24.54
N ALA A 142 -33.65 15.46 23.83
CA ALA A 142 -33.98 16.84 24.20
C ALA A 142 -35.49 17.12 24.16
N LEU A 143 -36.19 16.60 23.14
CA LEU A 143 -37.65 16.70 23.05
C LEU A 143 -38.35 15.94 24.19
N LEU A 144 -37.89 14.72 24.51
CA LEU A 144 -38.42 13.95 25.64
C LEU A 144 -38.23 14.68 26.97
N ARG A 145 -37.06 15.29 27.19
CA ARG A 145 -36.80 16.12 28.38
C ARG A 145 -37.75 17.31 28.46
N LYS A 146 -38.00 17.97 27.34
CA LYS A 146 -38.98 19.08 27.27
C LYS A 146 -40.39 18.60 27.62
N GLN A 147 -40.83 17.47 27.07
CA GLN A 147 -42.15 16.89 27.35
C GLN A 147 -42.31 16.50 28.83
N LEU A 148 -41.27 15.92 29.45
CA LEU A 148 -41.28 15.57 30.87
C LEU A 148 -41.39 16.82 31.76
N MET A 149 -40.66 17.88 31.43
CA MET A 149 -40.76 19.16 32.12
C MET A 149 -42.18 19.76 31.99
N GLU A 150 -42.81 19.67 30.82
CA GLU A 150 -44.19 20.11 30.60
C GLU A 150 -45.21 19.27 31.40
N LEU A 151 -44.90 18.00 31.68
CA LEU A 151 -45.70 17.09 32.51
C LEU A 151 -45.41 17.20 34.02
N GLY A 152 -44.50 18.10 34.44
CA GLY A 152 -44.14 18.31 35.84
C GLY A 152 -43.23 17.24 36.44
N ALA A 153 -42.58 16.42 35.60
CA ALA A 153 -41.60 15.43 36.02
C ALA A 153 -40.18 15.94 35.72
N ASP A 154 -39.30 15.92 36.71
CA ASP A 154 -37.90 16.33 36.52
C ASP A 154 -37.12 15.24 35.77
N PRO A 155 -36.46 15.56 34.65
CA PRO A 155 -35.66 14.60 33.90
C PRO A 155 -34.43 14.17 34.70
N LYS A 156 -34.07 12.88 34.61
CA LYS A 156 -32.84 12.37 35.22
C LYS A 156 -31.60 13.08 34.67
N ASP A 157 -30.68 13.38 35.58
CA ASP A 157 -29.40 14.03 35.30
C ASP A 157 -28.41 13.09 34.60
N ILE A 158 -27.56 13.67 33.75
CA ILE A 158 -26.53 12.95 32.97
C ILE A 158 -25.66 12.01 33.85
N PRO A 159 -25.12 12.42 35.02
CA PRO A 159 -24.30 11.55 35.85
C PRO A 159 -25.02 10.28 36.35
N ASP A 160 -26.32 10.33 36.62
CA ASP A 160 -27.05 9.17 37.12
C ASP A 160 -27.41 8.20 35.99
N VAL A 161 -27.67 8.73 34.79
CA VAL A 161 -27.84 7.91 33.56
C VAL A 161 -26.53 7.17 33.22
N THR A 162 -25.37 7.80 33.38
CA THR A 162 -24.08 7.14 33.13
C THR A 162 -23.83 5.96 34.09
N LYS A 163 -24.19 6.11 35.37
CA LYS A 163 -24.08 5.03 36.36
C LYS A 163 -25.00 3.85 36.03
N GLU A 164 -26.23 4.13 35.60
CA GLU A 164 -27.19 3.10 35.16
C GLU A 164 -26.71 2.44 33.86
N PHE A 165 -26.11 3.19 32.94
CA PHE A 165 -25.52 2.66 31.71
C PHE A 165 -24.37 1.70 32.00
N ASP A 166 -23.38 2.10 32.81
CA ASP A 166 -22.23 1.25 33.14
C ASP A 166 -22.63 -0.04 33.87
N LYS A 167 -23.75 -0.01 34.61
CA LYS A 167 -24.29 -1.18 35.30
C LYS A 167 -24.94 -2.18 34.35
N HIS A 168 -25.59 -1.72 33.27
CA HIS A 168 -26.43 -2.56 32.41
C HIS A 168 -25.88 -2.80 31.00
N ALA A 169 -24.90 -2.01 30.55
CA ALA A 169 -24.27 -2.12 29.25
C ALA A 169 -23.09 -3.09 29.28
N LYS A 170 -23.07 -4.05 28.34
CA LYS A 170 -21.90 -4.91 28.08
C LYS A 170 -21.39 -4.61 26.69
N VAL A 171 -20.08 -4.37 26.59
CA VAL A 171 -19.38 -4.17 25.32
C VAL A 171 -18.84 -5.51 24.86
N SER A 172 -19.25 -5.96 23.68
CA SER A 172 -18.62 -7.11 23.05
C SER A 172 -17.76 -6.68 21.89
N ASN A 173 -16.47 -6.96 22.01
CA ASN A 173 -15.51 -6.81 20.94
C ASN A 173 -15.63 -8.04 20.03
N SER A 174 -16.61 -8.04 19.14
CA SER A 174 -16.65 -9.05 18.08
C SER A 174 -15.53 -8.76 17.09
N VAL A 175 -14.65 -9.75 16.91
CA VAL A 175 -13.44 -9.72 16.06
C VAL A 175 -13.76 -9.41 14.58
N GLN A 176 -15.04 -9.47 14.18
CA GLN A 176 -15.49 -9.19 12.81
C GLN A 176 -15.79 -7.71 12.52
N ASN A 177 -15.87 -6.84 13.53
CA ASN A 177 -16.09 -5.40 13.34
C ASN A 177 -14.87 -4.61 13.81
N LEU A 178 -13.90 -4.39 12.93
CA LEU A 178 -12.74 -3.51 13.22
C LEU A 178 -13.12 -2.04 13.57
N THR A 179 -14.39 -1.65 13.39
CA THR A 179 -14.89 -0.29 13.62
C THR A 179 -16.12 -0.22 14.55
N GLY A 180 -16.64 -1.35 15.03
CA GLY A 180 -17.98 -1.40 15.62
C GLY A 180 -18.06 -2.28 16.85
N ASN A 181 -17.71 -1.72 18.01
CA ASN A 181 -18.03 -2.32 19.29
C ASN A 181 -19.56 -2.33 19.43
N ALA A 182 -20.16 -3.52 19.41
CA ALA A 182 -21.58 -3.66 19.66
C ALA A 182 -21.80 -3.59 21.17
N ILE A 183 -22.41 -2.49 21.61
CA ILE A 183 -22.88 -2.33 22.99
C ILE A 183 -24.29 -2.89 23.01
N TRP A 184 -24.53 -3.91 23.83
CA TRP A 184 -25.87 -4.42 24.06
C TRP A 184 -26.22 -4.31 25.54
N LEU A 185 -27.50 -4.02 25.78
CA LEU A 185 -28.09 -4.08 27.09
C LEU A 185 -28.28 -5.54 27.49
N THR A 186 -28.06 -5.84 28.77
CA THR A 186 -28.35 -7.16 29.34
C THR A 186 -29.86 -7.43 29.32
N ASP A 187 -30.25 -8.69 29.11
CA ASP A 187 -31.67 -9.11 29.04
C ASP A 187 -32.44 -8.86 30.35
N GLU A 188 -31.72 -8.60 31.46
CA GLU A 188 -32.27 -8.25 32.77
C GLU A 188 -32.67 -6.76 32.89
N SER A 189 -32.37 -5.93 31.89
CA SER A 189 -32.69 -4.51 31.93
C SER A 189 -34.10 -4.23 31.38
N GLU A 190 -34.96 -3.63 32.20
CA GLU A 190 -36.30 -3.16 31.81
C GLU A 190 -36.25 -2.14 30.66
N TYR A 191 -35.09 -1.51 30.46
CA TYR A 191 -34.85 -0.49 29.44
C TYR A 191 -34.76 -1.04 28.01
N LYS A 192 -34.58 -2.36 27.83
CA LYS A 192 -34.45 -2.97 26.49
C LYS A 192 -35.70 -2.75 25.62
N GLY A 193 -36.89 -2.73 26.23
CA GLY A 193 -38.17 -2.50 25.53
C GLY A 193 -38.46 -1.03 25.24
N LEU A 194 -37.85 -0.10 25.98
CA LEU A 194 -38.04 1.35 25.82
C LEU A 194 -36.96 1.98 24.91
N MET A 195 -35.92 1.23 24.57
CA MET A 195 -34.83 1.75 23.75
C MET A 195 -35.27 1.83 22.28
N PRO A 196 -35.18 3.01 21.64
CA PRO A 196 -35.49 3.14 20.22
C PRO A 196 -34.48 2.33 19.39
N ASP A 197 -34.96 1.64 18.35
CA ASP A 197 -34.06 0.97 17.41
C ASP A 197 -33.25 2.04 16.65
N TYR A 198 -31.93 2.00 16.82
CA TYR A 198 -31.01 2.96 16.25
C TYR A 198 -31.06 2.97 14.70
N ARG A 199 -31.53 1.88 14.08
CA ARG A 199 -31.67 1.76 12.62
C ARG A 199 -32.86 2.56 12.08
N GLU A 200 -33.82 2.93 12.91
CA GLU A 200 -34.96 3.75 12.46
C GLU A 200 -34.52 5.15 12.02
N TYR A 201 -33.45 5.68 12.63
CA TYR A 201 -32.87 6.97 12.27
C TYR A 201 -32.18 6.99 10.90
N ASP A 202 -31.91 5.82 10.30
CA ASP A 202 -31.32 5.70 8.98
C ASP A 202 -32.36 5.68 7.85
N ARG A 203 -33.66 5.52 8.17
CA ARG A 203 -34.71 5.59 7.15
C ARG A 203 -34.68 6.98 6.51
N LYS A 204 -34.58 7.02 5.18
CA LYS A 204 -34.66 8.26 4.40
C LYS A 204 -36.10 8.77 4.50
N SER A 205 -36.29 9.85 5.25
CA SER A 205 -37.38 10.79 5.01
C SER A 205 -37.03 11.66 3.82
#